data_AF-A0A0F9Q4I4-F1
#
_entry.id   AF-A0A0F9Q4I4-F1
#
_cell.length_a   1.000
_cell.length_b   1.000
_cell.length_c   1.000
_cell.angle_alpha   90.00
_cell.angle_beta   90.00
_cell.angle_gamma   90.00
#
_symmetry.space_group_name_H-M   'P 1'
#
loop_
_entity.id
_entity.type
_entity.pdbx_description
1 polymer ?
#
loop_
_entity_poly.entity_id
_entity_poly.type
_entity_poly.pdbx_seq_one_letter_code
_entity_poly.pdbx_strand_id
1 'polypeptide(L)'
;MANQFDVFYLGNFASIDPTEGNSRSENAASLLNTSFGGAEAPLYNNVKTLSPGATGYGNTVPNAYATNNDAEVEDNPTTDDTFRIDGGVDQTFDATASYGATITYANGQPPVDVVAIVFQDTNGNLYLAPAQGSSAYQDALQAGPIESITFNTVSTDTADMAGSRVDGDYVTPDGWFDGTAVGDNLAVGSMDAQADRIDDNDNAINGGAGNDTIASGAGADTVLGGAGDDSIDGGSGSDVIYGDSAIGAATSFSWADQGIADNASVSDGVTGITGSGDIQVKTTFVQEGNFVSASMESSDALFDYNDLSDSSSISMYGGASGADTNTATMQIEFSALNNSVSDEVSKVTFGIFDVDLASGYEDELFIRAYDANGNLIHVDLTAGN
;
A
#
# COMPACT_ATOMS: atom_id res chain seq x y z
N MET A 1 8.85 25.94 1.89
CA MET A 1 7.39 26.13 1.91
C MET A 1 6.93 26.14 0.48
N ALA A 2 5.76 25.54 0.22
CA ALA A 2 5.23 25.40 -1.12
C ALA A 2 4.25 26.53 -1.39
N ASN A 3 4.18 26.96 -2.66
CA ASN A 3 3.22 27.98 -3.10
C ASN A 3 1.92 27.32 -3.60
N GLN A 4 1.91 25.99 -3.62
CA GLN A 4 0.76 25.12 -3.78
C GLN A 4 0.69 24.26 -2.51
N PHE A 5 -0.47 24.15 -1.89
CA PHE A 5 -0.63 23.41 -0.63
C PHE A 5 -2.09 23.03 -0.41
N ASP A 6 -2.31 21.99 0.39
CA ASP A 6 -3.65 21.53 0.70
C ASP A 6 -4.33 22.30 1.85
N VAL A 7 -5.61 22.60 1.64
CA VAL A 7 -6.53 23.31 2.55
C VAL A 7 -7.80 22.47 2.75
N PHE A 8 -8.55 22.71 3.82
CA PHE A 8 -9.89 22.10 3.98
C PHE A 8 -10.97 23.07 3.54
N TYR A 9 -11.88 22.63 2.67
CA TYR A 9 -13.09 23.38 2.34
C TYR A 9 -14.13 23.21 3.44
N LEU A 10 -14.59 24.33 4.02
CA LEU A 10 -15.52 24.36 5.14
C LEU A 10 -16.97 24.60 4.72
N GLY A 11 -17.19 25.03 3.47
CA GLY A 11 -18.51 25.32 2.91
C GLY A 11 -18.64 26.75 2.40
N ASN A 12 -19.88 27.18 2.13
CA ASN A 12 -20.20 28.52 1.64
C ASN A 12 -21.02 29.28 2.69
N PHE A 13 -20.53 30.46 3.07
CA PHE A 13 -21.08 31.27 4.16
C PHE A 13 -21.17 32.75 3.75
N ALA A 14 -21.91 33.54 4.53
CA ALA A 14 -21.91 34.98 4.38
C ALA A 14 -20.48 35.54 4.55
N SER A 15 -20.18 36.65 3.88
CA SER A 15 -18.85 37.29 3.99
C SER A 15 -18.54 37.67 5.44
N ILE A 16 -17.34 37.28 5.87
CA ILE A 16 -16.76 37.68 7.16
C ILE A 16 -16.14 39.08 7.11
N ASP A 17 -16.01 39.68 5.92
CA ASP A 17 -15.48 41.03 5.70
C ASP A 17 -16.41 41.83 4.76
N PRO A 18 -17.52 42.38 5.27
CA PRO A 18 -18.43 43.16 4.46
C PRO A 18 -17.90 44.58 4.12
N THR A 19 -16.78 45.02 4.71
CA THR A 19 -16.28 46.40 4.58
C THR A 19 -14.90 46.44 3.94
N GLU A 20 -14.90 46.42 2.61
CA GLU A 20 -13.69 46.50 1.81
C GLU A 20 -12.88 47.79 2.02
N GLY A 21 -11.60 47.76 1.62
CA GLY A 21 -10.67 48.89 1.81
C GLY A 21 -9.79 48.77 3.05
N ASN A 22 -9.91 47.69 3.81
CA ASN A 22 -9.16 47.49 5.05
C ASN A 22 -8.86 46.00 5.29
N SER A 23 -7.95 45.65 6.20
CA SER A 23 -7.53 44.25 6.43
C SER A 23 -8.26 43.56 7.58
N ARG A 24 -9.43 44.07 7.97
CA ARG A 24 -10.18 43.61 9.14
C ARG A 24 -11.49 42.96 8.74
N SER A 25 -11.61 41.66 9.01
CA SER A 25 -12.83 40.89 8.84
C SER A 25 -13.87 41.23 9.93
N GLU A 26 -14.70 42.26 9.73
CA GLU A 26 -15.59 42.77 10.79
C GLU A 26 -16.65 41.77 11.26
N ASN A 27 -16.99 40.80 10.42
CA ASN A 27 -17.95 39.75 10.70
C ASN A 27 -17.28 38.41 11.05
N ALA A 28 -15.99 38.37 11.40
CA ALA A 28 -15.33 37.13 11.85
C ALA A 28 -16.11 36.42 12.98
N ALA A 29 -16.72 37.16 13.90
CA ALA A 29 -17.51 36.59 14.99
C ALA A 29 -18.78 35.82 14.54
N SER A 30 -19.21 35.95 13.29
CA SER A 30 -20.38 35.27 12.74
C SER A 30 -20.24 33.75 12.66
N LEU A 31 -19.00 33.25 12.63
CA LEU A 31 -18.69 31.82 12.53
C LEU A 31 -18.53 31.14 13.91
N LEU A 32 -18.61 31.88 15.02
CA LEU A 32 -18.42 31.31 16.35
C LEU A 32 -19.52 30.31 16.73
N ASN A 33 -19.13 29.26 17.45
CA ASN A 33 -19.95 28.11 17.83
C ASN A 33 -20.52 27.33 16.64
N THR A 34 -19.93 27.51 15.45
CA THR A 34 -20.22 26.70 14.27
C THR A 34 -19.20 25.57 14.18
N SER A 35 -19.70 24.36 13.97
CA SER A 35 -18.90 23.18 13.65
C SER A 35 -18.93 22.94 12.15
N PHE A 36 -17.75 22.72 11.57
CA PHE A 36 -17.59 22.39 10.15
C PHE A 36 -17.16 20.94 10.04
N GLY A 37 -17.81 20.19 9.15
CA GLY A 37 -17.74 18.73 9.09
C GLY A 37 -18.62 18.04 10.12
N GLY A 38 -18.34 16.76 10.37
CA GLY A 38 -19.07 15.89 11.30
C GLY A 38 -19.10 14.44 10.80
N ALA A 39 -19.56 13.50 11.62
CA ALA A 39 -19.55 12.07 11.32
C ALA A 39 -20.09 11.67 9.92
N GLU A 40 -21.14 12.34 9.43
CA GLU A 40 -21.75 12.04 8.11
C GLU A 40 -21.06 12.77 6.94
N ALA A 41 -20.29 13.82 7.22
CA ALA A 41 -19.62 14.65 6.23
C ALA A 41 -18.27 15.15 6.79
N PRO A 42 -17.33 14.24 7.07
CA PRO A 42 -16.13 14.59 7.79
C PRO A 42 -15.20 15.48 6.96
N LEU A 43 -14.42 16.34 7.61
CA LEU A 43 -13.55 17.29 6.93
C LEU A 43 -12.43 16.62 6.14
N TYR A 44 -11.94 15.45 6.54
CA TYR A 44 -10.93 14.71 5.79
C TYR A 44 -11.37 14.37 4.34
N ASN A 45 -12.68 14.38 4.05
CA ASN A 45 -13.21 14.23 2.68
C ASN A 45 -13.20 15.53 1.86
N ASN A 46 -12.89 16.67 2.48
CA ASN A 46 -12.97 18.00 1.89
C ASN A 46 -11.60 18.68 1.77
N VAL A 47 -10.55 17.89 1.60
CA VAL A 47 -9.21 18.40 1.27
C VAL A 47 -9.19 18.90 -0.17
N LYS A 48 -8.54 20.06 -0.37
CA LYS A 48 -8.48 20.81 -1.62
C LYS A 48 -7.10 21.37 -1.83
N THR A 49 -6.62 21.37 -3.06
CA THR A 49 -5.30 21.94 -3.36
C THR A 49 -5.43 23.40 -3.77
N LEU A 50 -4.88 24.30 -2.96
CA LEU A 50 -4.76 25.72 -3.29
C LEU A 50 -3.51 25.96 -4.14
N SER A 51 -3.64 26.80 -5.16
CA SER A 51 -2.52 27.32 -5.95
C SER A 51 -2.74 28.80 -6.31
N PRO A 52 -1.69 29.55 -6.69
CA PRO A 52 -1.86 30.96 -7.05
C PRO A 52 -2.69 31.11 -8.34
N GLY A 53 -3.53 32.14 -8.37
CA GLY A 53 -4.38 32.51 -9.50
C GLY A 53 -3.63 33.28 -10.58
N ALA A 54 -4.34 33.99 -11.46
CA ALA A 54 -3.70 34.82 -12.50
C ALA A 54 -2.99 36.05 -11.92
N THR A 55 -3.54 36.62 -10.84
CA THR A 55 -2.98 37.78 -10.13
C THR A 55 -2.19 37.37 -8.89
N GLY A 56 -2.33 36.11 -8.44
CA GLY A 56 -1.46 35.47 -7.47
C GLY A 56 -1.44 36.18 -6.12
N TYR A 57 -0.24 36.29 -5.54
CA TYR A 57 0.06 36.98 -4.29
C TYR A 57 1.23 37.95 -4.50
N GLY A 58 1.33 39.01 -3.69
CA GLY A 58 2.48 39.91 -3.75
C GLY A 58 2.33 41.14 -4.64
N ASN A 59 1.12 41.43 -5.13
CA ASN A 59 0.83 42.66 -5.87
C ASN A 59 0.92 43.92 -4.97
N THR A 60 0.58 43.78 -3.68
CA THR A 60 0.47 44.85 -2.69
C THR A 60 1.32 44.54 -1.45
N VAL A 61 1.27 43.30 -0.94
CA VAL A 61 2.07 42.84 0.20
C VAL A 61 3.01 41.69 -0.25
N PRO A 62 4.34 41.89 -0.29
CA PRO A 62 5.26 40.86 -0.78
C PRO A 62 5.08 39.51 -0.08
N ASN A 63 4.86 38.45 -0.88
CA ASN A 63 4.64 37.07 -0.41
C ASN A 63 3.35 36.84 0.41
N ALA A 64 2.34 37.70 0.30
CA ALA A 64 1.04 37.50 0.90
C ALA A 64 -0.09 37.83 -0.09
N TYR A 65 -1.23 37.16 0.07
CA TYR A 65 -2.48 37.53 -0.55
C TYR A 65 -3.10 38.65 0.28
N ALA A 66 -3.42 39.77 -0.37
CA ALA A 66 -4.16 40.86 0.20
C ALA A 66 -5.63 40.46 0.42
N THR A 67 -6.16 40.90 1.55
CA THR A 67 -7.48 40.53 2.07
C THR A 67 -8.39 41.74 2.20
N ASN A 68 -8.06 42.84 1.52
CA ASN A 68 -8.78 44.10 1.66
C ASN A 68 -9.67 44.44 0.47
N ASN A 69 -9.67 43.60 -0.59
CA ASN A 69 -10.48 43.71 -1.82
C ASN A 69 -10.67 45.17 -2.31
N ASP A 70 -9.60 45.97 -2.20
CA ASP A 70 -9.63 47.39 -2.47
C ASP A 70 -9.14 47.65 -3.87
N ALA A 71 -10.05 47.56 -4.83
CA ALA A 71 -9.73 47.78 -6.22
C ALA A 71 -9.37 49.26 -6.56
N GLU A 72 -9.31 50.23 -5.62
CA GLU A 72 -9.35 51.67 -5.95
C GLU A 72 -8.29 52.59 -5.25
N VAL A 73 -7.35 53.08 -6.09
CA VAL A 73 -6.89 54.48 -6.32
C VAL A 73 -5.57 55.10 -5.81
N GLU A 74 -4.70 54.52 -4.96
CA GLU A 74 -3.44 55.27 -4.62
C GLU A 74 -2.09 54.66 -4.99
N ASP A 75 -1.97 53.42 -5.51
CA ASP A 75 -0.62 52.93 -5.92
C ASP A 75 -0.49 51.89 -7.06
N ASN A 76 -1.46 51.77 -8.00
CA ASN A 76 -1.31 51.14 -9.35
C ASN A 76 -0.69 49.71 -9.47
N PRO A 77 -1.35 48.66 -10.05
CA PRO A 77 -2.75 48.50 -10.49
C PRO A 77 -3.51 47.32 -9.80
N THR A 78 -4.71 47.54 -9.27
CA THR A 78 -6.06 47.30 -9.87
C THR A 78 -6.56 45.87 -10.04
N THR A 79 -5.99 44.86 -9.39
CA THR A 79 -6.62 43.53 -9.38
C THR A 79 -6.41 42.84 -8.06
N ASP A 80 -7.50 42.41 -7.44
CA ASP A 80 -7.47 41.62 -6.22
C ASP A 80 -6.64 40.36 -6.39
N ASP A 81 -6.05 39.92 -5.30
CA ASP A 81 -5.22 38.73 -5.26
C ASP A 81 -6.11 37.48 -5.47
N THR A 82 -5.69 36.62 -6.40
CA THR A 82 -6.49 35.46 -6.82
C THR A 82 -5.77 34.15 -6.53
N PHE A 83 -6.57 33.12 -6.29
CA PHE A 83 -6.12 31.74 -6.10
C PHE A 83 -7.00 30.78 -6.90
N ARG A 84 -6.57 29.53 -6.99
CA ARG A 84 -7.34 28.43 -7.60
C ARG A 84 -7.42 27.29 -6.62
N ILE A 85 -8.57 26.61 -6.62
CA ILE A 85 -8.79 25.35 -5.91
C ILE A 85 -8.83 24.22 -6.93
N ASP A 86 -8.07 23.16 -6.69
CA ASP A 86 -7.96 21.96 -7.53
C ASP A 86 -7.65 22.30 -9.01
N GLY A 87 -6.86 23.34 -9.25
CA GLY A 87 -6.53 23.84 -10.60
C GLY A 87 -7.72 24.44 -11.36
N GLY A 88 -8.83 24.73 -10.67
CA GLY A 88 -10.04 25.30 -11.23
C GLY A 88 -9.93 26.77 -11.64
N VAL A 89 -11.08 27.45 -11.71
CA VAL A 89 -11.15 28.87 -12.06
C VAL A 89 -10.58 29.75 -10.95
N ASP A 90 -10.14 30.95 -11.33
CA ASP A 90 -9.66 31.96 -10.38
C ASP A 90 -10.79 32.36 -9.42
N GLN A 91 -10.46 32.35 -8.13
CA GLN A 91 -11.23 32.87 -7.02
C GLN A 91 -10.49 34.08 -6.44
N THR A 92 -11.24 35.07 -5.98
CA THR A 92 -10.68 36.29 -5.38
C THR A 92 -10.65 36.15 -3.86
N PHE A 93 -9.50 36.43 -3.23
CA PHE A 93 -9.40 36.50 -1.78
C PHE A 93 -10.29 37.62 -1.23
N ASP A 94 -11.10 37.29 -0.22
CA ASP A 94 -11.96 38.24 0.49
C ASP A 94 -11.33 38.60 1.82
N ALA A 95 -11.10 37.61 2.67
CA ALA A 95 -10.84 37.85 4.08
C ALA A 95 -9.95 36.77 4.71
N THR A 96 -9.26 37.11 5.81
CA THR A 96 -8.55 36.14 6.65
C THR A 96 -8.74 36.47 8.14
N ALA A 97 -9.08 35.44 8.91
CA ALA A 97 -9.19 35.53 10.37
C ALA A 97 -8.59 34.29 11.04
N SER A 98 -8.19 34.43 12.29
CA SER A 98 -7.78 33.29 13.11
C SER A 98 -8.75 33.06 14.27
N TYR A 99 -8.99 31.78 14.57
CA TYR A 99 -9.96 31.37 15.58
C TYR A 99 -9.31 30.45 16.60
N GLY A 100 -9.57 30.69 17.88
CA GLY A 100 -9.44 29.60 18.85
C GLY A 100 -10.48 28.54 18.50
N ALA A 101 -10.04 27.33 18.19
CA ALA A 101 -10.89 26.29 17.63
C ALA A 101 -10.57 24.92 18.24
N THR A 102 -11.53 23.99 18.18
CA THR A 102 -11.35 22.61 18.65
C THR A 102 -11.49 21.67 17.47
N ILE A 103 -10.45 20.87 17.21
CA ILE A 103 -10.44 19.78 16.23
C ILE A 103 -10.95 18.50 16.89
N THR A 104 -11.86 17.80 16.22
CA THR A 104 -12.31 16.44 16.56
C THR A 104 -11.92 15.50 15.43
N TYR A 105 -11.35 14.35 15.78
CA TYR A 105 -10.88 13.35 14.82
C TYR A 105 -11.83 12.16 14.75
N ALA A 106 -11.94 11.55 13.57
CA ALA A 106 -12.84 10.43 13.33
C ALA A 106 -12.37 9.13 14.00
N ASN A 107 -11.06 9.00 14.24
CA ASN A 107 -10.45 7.85 14.90
C ASN A 107 -10.66 7.82 16.44
N GLY A 108 -11.46 8.76 16.99
CA GLY A 108 -11.82 8.78 18.40
C GLY A 108 -10.71 9.24 19.36
N GLN A 109 -9.56 9.69 18.85
CA GLN A 109 -8.55 10.32 19.70
C GLN A 109 -9.09 11.62 20.35
N PRO A 110 -8.53 12.07 21.50
CA PRO A 110 -9.04 13.25 22.19
C PRO A 110 -9.04 14.51 21.32
N PRO A 111 -10.07 15.36 21.41
CA PRO A 111 -10.10 16.65 20.72
C PRO A 111 -8.91 17.54 21.10
N VAL A 112 -8.45 18.36 20.15
CA VAL A 112 -7.29 19.26 20.33
C VAL A 112 -7.70 20.70 20.06
N ASP A 113 -7.38 21.59 21.00
CA ASP A 113 -7.55 23.03 20.82
C ASP A 113 -6.39 23.64 20.05
N VAL A 114 -6.69 24.47 19.05
CA VAL A 114 -5.74 25.11 18.14
C VAL A 114 -6.09 26.58 17.92
N VAL A 115 -5.18 27.31 17.28
CA VAL A 115 -5.49 28.59 16.64
C VAL A 115 -5.58 28.36 15.13
N ALA A 116 -6.80 28.13 14.66
CA ALA A 116 -7.12 27.85 13.27
C ALA A 116 -6.93 29.11 12.40
N ILE A 117 -6.41 28.94 11.20
CA ILE A 117 -6.25 30.02 10.21
C ILE A 117 -7.29 29.81 9.12
N VAL A 118 -8.20 30.77 8.96
CA VAL A 118 -9.36 30.64 8.07
C VAL A 118 -9.35 31.79 7.08
N PHE A 119 -9.67 31.49 5.83
CA PHE A 119 -9.86 32.50 4.80
C PHE A 119 -11.11 32.25 4.00
N GLN A 120 -11.58 33.30 3.34
CA GLN A 120 -12.78 33.28 2.52
C GLN A 120 -12.50 33.88 1.14
N ASP A 121 -13.21 33.40 0.13
CA ASP A 121 -13.31 34.07 -1.18
C ASP A 121 -14.52 35.02 -1.25
N THR A 122 -14.57 35.88 -2.26
CA THR A 122 -15.65 36.88 -2.41
C THR A 122 -17.02 36.26 -2.74
N ASN A 123 -17.06 34.96 -3.07
CA ASN A 123 -18.30 34.20 -3.25
C ASN A 123 -18.77 33.52 -1.95
N GLY A 124 -18.05 33.69 -0.85
CA GLY A 124 -18.38 33.14 0.47
C GLY A 124 -17.79 31.75 0.74
N ASN A 125 -16.99 31.18 -0.17
CA ASN A 125 -16.32 29.90 0.04
C ASN A 125 -15.27 30.03 1.14
N LEU A 126 -15.42 29.23 2.18
CA LEU A 126 -14.61 29.29 3.40
C LEU A 126 -13.64 28.11 3.46
N TYR A 127 -12.41 28.37 3.87
CA TYR A 127 -11.33 27.39 3.87
C TYR A 127 -10.49 27.47 5.15
N LEU A 128 -10.01 26.32 5.62
CA LEU A 128 -9.01 26.20 6.68
C LEU A 128 -7.63 26.04 6.05
N ALA A 129 -6.72 26.98 6.34
CA ALA A 129 -5.36 26.96 5.81
C ALA A 129 -4.37 26.26 6.77
N PRO A 130 -3.34 25.56 6.25
CA PRO A 130 -2.24 25.04 7.05
C PRO A 130 -1.41 26.16 7.68
N ALA A 131 -0.49 25.81 8.58
CA ALA A 131 0.44 26.79 9.15
C ALA A 131 1.47 27.26 8.10
N GLN A 132 2.15 28.38 8.39
CA GLN A 132 3.31 28.81 7.61
C GLN A 132 4.54 27.90 7.84
N GLY A 133 4.58 27.14 8.93
CA GLY A 133 5.69 26.24 9.22
C GLY A 133 5.31 25.21 10.29
N SER A 134 6.27 24.36 10.66
CA SER A 134 6.08 23.40 11.76
C SER A 134 5.65 24.14 13.03
N SER A 135 4.53 23.69 13.59
CA SER A 135 3.87 24.29 14.76
C SER A 135 2.88 23.28 15.33
N ALA A 136 2.46 23.47 16.59
CA ALA A 136 1.45 22.61 17.21
C ALA A 136 0.12 22.60 16.44
N TYR A 137 -0.22 23.70 15.76
CA TYR A 137 -1.38 23.74 14.87
C TYR A 137 -1.19 22.81 13.66
N GLN A 138 -0.02 22.86 13.02
CA GLN A 138 0.29 21.99 11.88
C GLN A 138 0.38 20.52 12.27
N ASP A 139 0.92 20.23 13.46
CA ASP A 139 0.99 18.86 13.98
C ASP A 139 -0.44 18.33 14.25
N ALA A 140 -1.34 19.16 14.78
CA ALA A 140 -2.73 18.80 15.00
C ALA A 140 -3.48 18.52 13.69
N LEU A 141 -3.24 19.29 12.62
CA LEU A 141 -3.87 19.04 11.32
C LEU A 141 -3.48 17.67 10.71
N GLN A 142 -2.34 17.11 11.10
CA GLN A 142 -1.79 15.85 10.56
C GLN A 142 -1.84 14.70 11.58
N ALA A 143 -2.40 14.92 12.77
CA ALA A 143 -2.42 13.92 13.84
C ALA A 143 -3.43 12.78 13.60
N GLY A 144 -4.36 12.97 12.67
CA GLY A 144 -5.36 11.97 12.33
C GLY A 144 -6.45 12.53 11.40
N PRO A 145 -7.40 11.68 11.01
CA PRO A 145 -8.48 12.04 10.11
C PRO A 145 -9.41 13.06 10.78
N ILE A 146 -9.41 14.30 10.31
CA ILE A 146 -10.22 15.38 10.88
C ILE A 146 -11.69 15.14 10.56
N GLU A 147 -12.51 14.84 11.58
CA GLU A 147 -13.96 14.74 11.43
C GLU A 147 -14.58 16.12 11.35
N SER A 148 -14.26 16.99 12.32
CA SER A 148 -14.80 18.33 12.38
C SER A 148 -13.89 19.32 13.09
N ILE A 149 -14.15 20.61 12.86
CA ILE A 149 -13.54 21.72 13.61
C ILE A 149 -14.64 22.68 14.09
N THR A 150 -14.57 23.12 15.34
CA THR A 150 -15.51 24.09 15.92
C THR A 150 -14.79 25.38 16.28
N PHE A 151 -15.30 26.53 15.84
CA PHE A 151 -14.70 27.83 16.17
C PHE A 151 -15.27 28.39 17.48
N ASN A 152 -14.41 28.64 18.46
CA ASN A 152 -14.81 29.00 19.82
C ASN A 152 -14.65 30.50 20.10
N THR A 153 -13.55 31.09 19.63
CA THR A 153 -13.22 32.51 19.82
C THR A 153 -12.57 33.09 18.58
N VAL A 154 -12.73 34.39 18.36
CA VAL A 154 -11.90 35.12 17.39
C VAL A 154 -10.57 35.43 18.06
N SER A 155 -9.48 34.89 17.53
CA SER A 155 -8.12 35.13 18.01
C SER A 155 -7.55 36.40 17.35
N THR A 156 -7.71 36.53 16.03
CA THR A 156 -7.40 37.76 15.28
C THR A 156 -8.41 37.95 14.16
N ASP A 157 -8.93 39.17 14.02
CA ASP A 157 -9.80 39.59 12.91
C ASP A 157 -9.05 40.49 11.90
N THR A 158 -7.76 40.71 12.10
CA THR A 158 -6.92 41.56 11.24
C THR A 158 -5.69 40.77 10.80
N ALA A 159 -5.66 40.26 9.57
CA ALA A 159 -4.55 39.46 9.07
C ALA A 159 -4.54 39.35 7.53
N ASP A 160 -3.35 39.36 6.94
CA ASP A 160 -3.13 38.91 5.56
C ASP A 160 -2.83 37.40 5.51
N MET A 161 -3.03 36.79 4.34
CA MET A 161 -2.74 35.38 4.11
C MET A 161 -1.35 35.21 3.47
N ALA A 162 -0.39 34.60 4.17
CA ALA A 162 0.90 34.28 3.54
C ALA A 162 0.74 33.37 2.31
N GLY A 163 1.49 33.68 1.24
CA GLY A 163 1.43 32.99 -0.05
C GLY A 163 2.14 31.64 -0.10
N SER A 164 2.94 31.32 0.92
CA SER A 164 3.64 30.04 1.04
C SER A 164 3.35 29.42 2.41
N ARG A 165 3.00 28.14 2.43
CA ARG A 165 2.61 27.40 3.64
C ARG A 165 3.16 25.98 3.63
N VAL A 166 2.86 25.23 4.68
CA VAL A 166 3.13 23.79 4.73
C VAL A 166 2.16 23.08 3.78
N ASP A 167 2.72 22.24 2.92
CA ASP A 167 1.95 21.26 2.15
C ASP A 167 1.78 20.04 3.06
N GLY A 168 0.59 19.87 3.62
CA GLY A 168 0.33 18.95 4.73
C GLY A 168 0.04 17.54 4.25
N ASP A 169 0.59 16.54 4.96
CA ASP A 169 0.25 15.13 4.74
C ASP A 169 -0.92 14.76 5.66
N TYR A 170 -2.14 15.06 5.22
CA TYR A 170 -3.34 14.87 6.03
C TYR A 170 -3.77 13.40 6.00
N VAL A 171 -4.01 12.85 7.19
CA VAL A 171 -4.48 11.46 7.34
C VAL A 171 -5.92 11.35 6.88
N THR A 172 -6.20 10.37 6.02
CA THR A 172 -7.54 10.01 5.56
C THR A 172 -7.71 8.49 5.63
N PRO A 173 -8.95 7.98 5.74
CA PRO A 173 -9.23 6.57 5.50
C PRO A 173 -8.69 6.15 4.12
N ASP A 174 -8.02 5.01 4.05
CA ASP A 174 -7.46 4.47 2.81
C ASP A 174 -8.20 3.20 2.32
N GLY A 175 -9.19 2.77 3.11
CA GLY A 175 -10.02 1.60 2.83
C GLY A 175 -9.44 0.30 3.37
N TRP A 176 -8.27 0.32 3.99
CA TRP A 176 -7.70 -0.80 4.72
C TRP A 176 -7.74 -0.53 6.21
N PHE A 177 -8.21 -1.52 6.97
CA PHE A 177 -7.95 -1.55 8.39
C PHE A 177 -6.51 -2.02 8.60
N ASP A 178 -5.66 -1.16 9.13
CA ASP A 178 -4.27 -1.47 9.44
C ASP A 178 -4.08 -1.84 10.92
N GLY A 179 -3.68 -3.09 11.16
CA GLY A 179 -3.17 -3.57 12.43
C GLY A 179 -1.78 -3.00 12.74
N THR A 180 -1.21 -3.45 13.86
CA THR A 180 0.04 -2.92 14.40
C THR A 180 1.20 -3.88 14.15
N ALA A 181 2.36 -3.59 14.74
CA ALA A 181 3.54 -4.47 14.68
C ALA A 181 3.59 -5.48 15.85
N VAL A 182 2.52 -5.56 16.64
CA VAL A 182 2.36 -6.49 17.75
C VAL A 182 1.02 -7.20 17.63
N GLY A 183 0.87 -8.36 18.28
CA GLY A 183 -0.37 -9.13 18.20
C GLY A 183 -1.61 -8.32 18.58
N ASP A 184 -2.57 -8.28 17.67
CA ASP A 184 -3.79 -7.51 17.74
C ASP A 184 -5.04 -8.39 17.96
N ASN A 185 -6.10 -7.78 18.48
CA ASN A 185 -7.42 -8.39 18.55
C ASN A 185 -8.41 -7.54 17.76
N LEU A 186 -8.46 -7.81 16.46
CA LEU A 186 -9.24 -7.10 15.46
C LEU A 186 -10.62 -7.74 15.36
N ALA A 187 -11.67 -6.95 15.62
CA ALA A 187 -13.04 -7.45 15.62
C ALA A 187 -14.01 -6.39 15.10
N VAL A 188 -15.20 -6.81 14.69
CA VAL A 188 -16.31 -5.90 14.33
C VAL A 188 -16.50 -4.81 15.40
N GLY A 189 -16.48 -3.56 14.95
CA GLY A 189 -16.52 -2.34 15.77
C GLY A 189 -15.14 -1.74 16.07
N SER A 190 -14.04 -2.43 15.75
CA SER A 190 -12.70 -1.86 15.79
C SER A 190 -12.55 -0.73 14.76
N MET A 191 -11.63 0.18 15.07
CA MET A 191 -11.24 1.28 14.20
C MET A 191 -9.73 1.51 14.31
N ASP A 192 -9.07 1.80 13.20
CA ASP A 192 -7.64 2.05 13.16
C ASP A 192 -7.30 3.54 13.26
N ALA A 193 -6.04 3.89 12.97
CA ALA A 193 -5.56 5.27 13.07
C ALA A 193 -6.11 6.17 11.95
N GLN A 194 -6.43 5.61 10.79
CA GLN A 194 -6.96 6.26 9.60
C GLN A 194 -8.49 6.39 9.66
N ALA A 195 -9.12 5.80 10.66
CA ALA A 195 -10.56 5.71 10.89
C ALA A 195 -11.29 4.75 9.95
N ASP A 196 -10.56 3.81 9.33
CA ASP A 196 -11.13 2.63 8.73
C ASP A 196 -11.66 1.69 9.82
N ARG A 197 -12.76 1.00 9.54
CA ARG A 197 -13.51 0.21 10.52
C ARG A 197 -13.67 -1.22 10.05
N ILE A 198 -13.69 -2.13 11.02
CA ILE A 198 -14.20 -3.47 10.81
C ILE A 198 -15.70 -3.43 11.10
N ASP A 199 -16.55 -3.68 10.12
CA ASP A 199 -18.00 -3.72 10.28
C ASP A 199 -18.65 -4.90 9.52
N ASP A 200 -19.99 -4.93 9.43
CA ASP A 200 -20.73 -6.02 8.76
C ASP A 200 -20.94 -5.77 7.23
N ASN A 201 -20.10 -4.93 6.61
CA ASN A 201 -19.98 -4.75 5.16
C ASN A 201 -18.67 -5.37 4.63
N ASP A 202 -18.35 -5.15 3.36
CA ASP A 202 -17.08 -5.64 2.79
C ASP A 202 -15.89 -4.89 3.41
N ASN A 203 -15.01 -5.60 4.12
CA ASN A 203 -13.83 -5.06 4.77
C ASN A 203 -12.55 -5.43 4.00
N ALA A 204 -11.54 -4.56 4.04
CA ALA A 204 -10.16 -4.93 3.76
C ALA A 204 -9.33 -4.77 5.03
N ILE A 205 -8.67 -5.84 5.48
CA ILE A 205 -7.99 -5.91 6.77
C ILE A 205 -6.57 -6.42 6.56
N ASN A 206 -5.61 -5.73 7.16
CA ASN A 206 -4.23 -6.17 7.27
C ASN A 206 -3.88 -6.30 8.77
N GLY A 207 -3.68 -7.53 9.24
CA GLY A 207 -3.29 -7.80 10.64
C GLY A 207 -1.96 -7.17 11.02
N GLY A 208 -1.04 -7.08 10.05
CA GLY A 208 0.26 -6.46 10.23
C GLY A 208 1.30 -7.48 10.63
N ALA A 209 1.94 -7.28 11.78
CA ALA A 209 2.90 -8.24 12.31
C ALA A 209 2.56 -8.58 13.74
N GLY A 210 2.85 -9.81 14.18
CA GLY A 210 2.44 -10.30 15.48
C GLY A 210 1.56 -11.53 15.32
N ASN A 211 1.01 -12.00 16.43
CA ASN A 211 0.06 -13.11 16.40
C ASN A 211 -1.33 -12.51 16.58
N ASP A 212 -2.05 -12.36 15.48
CA ASP A 212 -3.28 -11.59 15.44
C ASP A 212 -4.51 -12.49 15.59
N THR A 213 -5.55 -11.96 16.22
CA THR A 213 -6.89 -12.55 16.23
C THR A 213 -7.81 -11.63 15.46
N ILE A 214 -8.25 -12.07 14.28
CA ILE A 214 -9.02 -11.25 13.34
C ILE A 214 -10.42 -11.85 13.17
N ALA A 215 -11.45 -11.06 13.42
CA ALA A 215 -12.84 -11.37 13.10
C ALA A 215 -13.38 -10.29 12.16
N SER A 216 -13.46 -10.62 10.88
CA SER A 216 -13.78 -9.67 9.79
C SER A 216 -15.26 -9.28 9.76
N GLY A 217 -16.18 -10.22 10.03
CA GLY A 217 -17.60 -9.92 10.20
C GLY A 217 -18.47 -10.56 9.12
N ALA A 218 -19.52 -9.86 8.70
CA ALA A 218 -20.25 -10.23 7.50
C ALA A 218 -19.77 -9.37 6.33
N GLY A 219 -19.85 -9.88 5.09
CA GLY A 219 -19.38 -9.14 3.92
C GLY A 219 -18.59 -10.04 2.98
N ALA A 220 -18.14 -9.50 1.86
CA ALA A 220 -17.10 -10.14 1.06
C ALA A 220 -15.74 -9.56 1.48
N ASP A 221 -15.14 -10.15 2.50
CA ASP A 221 -13.96 -9.58 3.16
C ASP A 221 -12.65 -9.98 2.46
N THR A 222 -11.66 -9.08 2.51
CA THR A 222 -10.27 -9.39 2.15
C THR A 222 -9.39 -9.24 3.39
N VAL A 223 -8.81 -10.34 3.86
CA VAL A 223 -7.99 -10.34 5.07
C VAL A 223 -6.58 -10.83 4.76
N LEU A 224 -5.59 -10.04 5.16
CA LEU A 224 -4.19 -10.42 5.26
C LEU A 224 -3.88 -10.63 6.74
N GLY A 225 -3.48 -11.84 7.14
CA GLY A 225 -2.99 -12.11 8.50
C GLY A 225 -1.72 -11.33 8.78
N GLY A 226 -0.81 -11.35 7.81
CA GLY A 226 0.51 -10.76 7.96
C GLY A 226 1.49 -11.69 8.67
N ALA A 227 2.54 -11.13 9.24
CA ALA A 227 3.63 -11.95 9.76
C ALA A 227 3.34 -12.45 11.18
N GLY A 228 3.19 -13.76 11.36
CA GLY A 228 3.12 -14.42 12.67
C GLY A 228 2.10 -15.55 12.71
N ASP A 229 1.76 -16.03 13.92
CA ASP A 229 0.76 -17.09 14.07
C ASP A 229 -0.64 -16.48 14.24
N ASP A 230 -1.37 -16.30 13.14
CA ASP A 230 -2.67 -15.63 13.13
C ASP A 230 -3.87 -16.58 13.24
N SER A 231 -4.96 -16.08 13.84
CA SER A 231 -6.26 -16.72 13.91
C SER A 231 -7.29 -15.84 13.23
N ILE A 232 -7.74 -16.23 12.04
CA ILE A 232 -8.64 -15.43 11.20
C ILE A 232 -10.00 -16.13 11.08
N ASP A 233 -11.06 -15.41 11.47
CA ASP A 233 -12.45 -15.73 11.19
C ASP A 233 -12.99 -14.79 10.10
N GLY A 234 -13.23 -15.36 8.92
CA GLY A 234 -13.87 -14.68 7.78
C GLY A 234 -15.34 -14.35 8.04
N GLY A 235 -15.96 -14.95 9.06
CA GLY A 235 -17.37 -14.78 9.34
C GLY A 235 -18.26 -15.23 8.18
N SER A 236 -19.20 -14.37 7.75
CA SER A 236 -20.20 -14.75 6.74
C SER A 236 -20.05 -13.98 5.44
N GLY A 237 -19.83 -14.71 4.35
CA GLY A 237 -19.85 -14.17 3.00
C GLY A 237 -18.91 -14.92 2.09
N SER A 238 -18.30 -14.23 1.13
CA SER A 238 -17.34 -14.83 0.21
C SER A 238 -16.00 -14.13 0.37
N ASP A 239 -15.20 -14.69 1.27
CA ASP A 239 -14.02 -14.01 1.78
C ASP A 239 -12.75 -14.50 1.09
N VAL A 240 -11.78 -13.60 0.98
CA VAL A 240 -10.42 -13.89 0.53
C VAL A 240 -9.49 -13.72 1.73
N ILE A 241 -9.01 -14.84 2.27
CA ILE A 241 -8.13 -14.85 3.43
C ILE A 241 -6.75 -15.35 3.01
N TYR A 242 -5.75 -14.51 3.26
CA TYR A 242 -4.35 -14.88 3.26
C TYR A 242 -3.93 -14.99 4.73
N GLY A 243 -3.47 -16.18 5.14
CA GLY A 243 -3.00 -16.40 6.51
C GLY A 243 -1.69 -15.67 6.83
N ASP A 244 -1.05 -15.07 5.83
CA ASP A 244 0.11 -14.19 5.96
C ASP A 244 -0.14 -12.99 5.02
N SER A 245 0.91 -12.44 4.41
CA SER A 245 0.85 -11.44 3.37
C SER A 245 0.21 -12.01 2.10
N ALA A 246 -0.29 -11.12 1.22
CA ALA A 246 -0.77 -11.54 -0.09
C ALA A 246 0.30 -12.39 -0.78
N ILE A 247 -0.09 -13.57 -1.29
CA ILE A 247 0.82 -14.48 -2.00
C ILE A 247 1.65 -13.68 -3.00
N GLY A 248 2.97 -13.65 -2.77
CA GLY A 248 3.91 -13.08 -3.72
C GLY A 248 3.69 -13.70 -5.10
N ALA A 249 4.06 -12.96 -6.15
CA ALA A 249 3.93 -13.47 -7.52
C ALA A 249 4.61 -14.85 -7.62
N ALA A 250 3.88 -15.84 -8.15
CA ALA A 250 4.46 -17.15 -8.42
C ALA A 250 5.72 -16.98 -9.27
N THR A 251 6.81 -17.62 -8.85
CA THR A 251 8.09 -17.59 -9.57
C THR A 251 8.27 -18.88 -10.34
N SER A 252 8.87 -18.80 -11.53
CA SER A 252 9.19 -19.97 -12.36
C SER A 252 10.69 -20.25 -12.33
N PHE A 253 11.06 -21.49 -12.60
CA PHE A 253 12.44 -21.93 -12.70
C PHE A 253 12.63 -22.75 -13.98
N SER A 254 13.70 -22.47 -14.72
CA SER A 254 14.10 -23.21 -15.92
C SER A 254 15.62 -23.37 -15.91
N TRP A 255 16.11 -24.60 -16.06
CA TRP A 255 17.54 -24.88 -16.22
C TRP A 255 18.13 -24.31 -17.51
N ALA A 256 17.32 -24.18 -18.57
CA ALA A 256 17.74 -23.59 -19.84
C ALA A 256 18.10 -22.11 -19.69
N ASP A 257 17.46 -21.43 -18.73
CA ASP A 257 17.72 -20.02 -18.42
C ASP A 257 18.93 -19.80 -17.49
N GLN A 258 19.55 -20.88 -16.99
CA GLN A 258 20.69 -20.79 -16.06
C GLN A 258 22.04 -20.61 -16.78
N GLY A 259 22.03 -20.49 -18.12
CA GLY A 259 23.23 -20.26 -18.91
C GLY A 259 24.19 -21.45 -18.97
N ILE A 260 23.70 -22.65 -18.70
CA ILE A 260 24.48 -23.89 -18.82
C ILE A 260 24.40 -24.35 -20.27
N ALA A 261 25.56 -24.66 -20.85
CA ALA A 261 25.62 -25.11 -22.23
C ALA A 261 24.92 -26.47 -22.40
N ASP A 262 24.27 -26.64 -23.55
CA ASP A 262 23.72 -27.91 -23.97
C ASP A 262 24.78 -29.03 -23.95
N ASN A 263 24.38 -30.23 -23.51
CA ASN A 263 25.24 -31.39 -23.28
C ASN A 263 26.36 -31.19 -22.23
N ALA A 264 26.35 -30.09 -21.48
CA ALA A 264 27.33 -29.90 -20.41
C ALA A 264 27.09 -30.90 -19.27
N SER A 265 28.15 -31.53 -18.78
CA SER A 265 28.07 -32.44 -17.64
C SER A 265 27.63 -31.71 -16.38
N VAL A 266 26.60 -32.25 -15.71
CA VAL A 266 26.10 -31.83 -14.40
C VAL A 266 26.12 -32.96 -13.38
N SER A 267 26.88 -34.01 -13.63
CA SER A 267 27.06 -35.18 -12.75
C SER A 267 27.51 -34.84 -11.32
N ASP A 268 28.17 -33.69 -11.12
CA ASP A 268 28.61 -33.20 -9.80
C ASP A 268 27.53 -32.33 -9.10
N GLY A 269 26.36 -32.20 -9.71
CA GLY A 269 25.29 -31.32 -9.27
C GLY A 269 25.31 -29.97 -9.97
N VAL A 270 24.22 -29.23 -9.79
CA VAL A 270 23.97 -27.95 -10.46
C VAL A 270 23.14 -27.05 -9.54
N THR A 271 23.32 -25.74 -9.67
CA THR A 271 22.57 -24.73 -8.92
C THR A 271 22.08 -23.66 -9.88
N GLY A 272 20.81 -23.29 -9.71
CA GLY A 272 20.20 -22.18 -10.42
C GLY A 272 19.39 -21.29 -9.49
N ILE A 273 18.89 -20.20 -10.04
CA ILE A 273 18.05 -19.22 -9.35
C ILE A 273 16.73 -19.06 -10.13
N THR A 274 15.63 -18.96 -9.41
CA THR A 274 14.29 -18.67 -9.96
C THR A 274 14.25 -17.32 -10.67
N GLY A 275 13.25 -17.12 -11.54
CA GLY A 275 13.09 -15.87 -12.31
C GLY A 275 12.95 -14.61 -11.45
N SER A 276 12.46 -14.74 -10.21
CA SER A 276 12.40 -13.63 -9.26
C SER A 276 13.76 -13.25 -8.64
N GLY A 277 14.72 -14.17 -8.64
CA GLY A 277 16.02 -13.97 -8.00
C GLY A 277 16.08 -14.37 -6.52
N ASP A 278 14.96 -14.81 -5.94
CA ASP A 278 14.83 -14.94 -4.48
C ASP A 278 14.98 -16.37 -3.96
N ILE A 279 14.75 -17.38 -4.82
CA ILE A 279 14.87 -18.80 -4.46
C ILE A 279 15.99 -19.42 -5.29
N GLN A 280 16.92 -20.06 -4.59
CA GLN A 280 17.94 -20.93 -5.17
C GLN A 280 17.38 -22.36 -5.28
N VAL A 281 17.60 -23.00 -6.43
CA VAL A 281 17.29 -24.40 -6.68
C VAL A 281 18.60 -25.15 -6.90
N LYS A 282 18.88 -26.14 -6.05
CA LYS A 282 20.10 -26.95 -6.12
C LYS A 282 19.74 -28.40 -6.39
N THR A 283 20.32 -28.97 -7.43
CA THR A 283 20.20 -30.39 -7.75
C THR A 283 21.52 -31.10 -7.49
N THR A 284 21.47 -32.25 -6.83
CA THR A 284 22.62 -33.12 -6.59
C THR A 284 22.29 -34.57 -6.93
N PHE A 285 23.33 -35.35 -7.22
CA PHE A 285 23.21 -36.75 -7.60
C PHE A 285 24.06 -37.60 -6.66
N VAL A 286 23.43 -38.54 -5.97
CA VAL A 286 24.14 -39.68 -5.39
C VAL A 286 24.29 -40.72 -6.51
N GLN A 287 25.50 -40.83 -7.03
CA GLN A 287 25.83 -41.72 -8.14
C GLN A 287 25.88 -43.17 -7.63
N GLU A 288 24.92 -43.99 -8.06
CA GLU A 288 24.82 -45.41 -7.68
C GLU A 288 25.58 -46.30 -8.68
N GLY A 289 25.55 -47.62 -8.48
CA GLY A 289 26.35 -48.58 -9.24
C GLY A 289 26.17 -48.53 -10.77
N ASN A 290 25.01 -48.06 -11.27
CA ASN A 290 24.72 -47.96 -12.70
C ASN A 290 24.82 -46.54 -13.27
N PHE A 291 25.21 -45.54 -12.47
CA PHE A 291 25.35 -44.17 -12.96
C PHE A 291 26.40 -44.07 -14.06
N VAL A 292 26.06 -43.43 -15.18
CA VAL A 292 27.02 -43.15 -16.26
C VAL A 292 27.25 -41.65 -16.39
N SER A 293 26.18 -40.86 -16.51
CA SER A 293 26.28 -39.41 -16.65
C SER A 293 24.98 -38.70 -16.33
N ALA A 294 25.10 -37.44 -15.92
CA ALA A 294 24.03 -36.46 -16.01
C ALA A 294 24.50 -35.28 -16.87
N SER A 295 23.70 -34.88 -17.85
CA SER A 295 23.97 -33.75 -18.75
C SER A 295 22.81 -32.77 -18.78
N MET A 296 23.12 -31.50 -19.01
CA MET A 296 22.09 -30.52 -19.33
C MET A 296 21.59 -30.73 -20.74
N GLU A 297 20.28 -30.83 -20.89
CA GLU A 297 19.62 -30.72 -22.18
C GLU A 297 18.81 -29.42 -22.18
N SER A 298 19.14 -28.54 -23.12
CA SER A 298 18.54 -27.20 -23.22
C SER A 298 17.92 -26.94 -24.60
N SER A 299 18.24 -27.80 -25.57
CA SER A 299 17.89 -27.64 -26.98
C SER A 299 16.92 -28.70 -27.50
N ASP A 300 16.82 -29.85 -26.83
CA ASP A 300 15.88 -30.92 -27.17
C ASP A 300 14.49 -30.61 -26.60
N ALA A 301 13.48 -30.72 -27.46
CA ALA A 301 12.09 -30.55 -27.05
C ALA A 301 11.64 -31.80 -26.28
N LEU A 302 11.29 -31.63 -25.02
CA LEU A 302 10.59 -32.66 -24.25
C LEU A 302 9.15 -32.76 -24.73
N PHE A 303 8.56 -33.96 -24.64
CA PHE A 303 7.17 -34.16 -25.07
C PHE A 303 6.23 -33.28 -24.22
N ASP A 304 5.39 -32.49 -24.90
CA ASP A 304 4.54 -31.46 -24.32
C ASP A 304 3.42 -32.07 -23.46
N TYR A 305 3.53 -31.92 -22.15
CA TYR A 305 2.42 -32.13 -21.23
C TYR A 305 2.06 -30.77 -20.63
N ASN A 306 0.95 -30.18 -21.08
CA ASN A 306 0.27 -28.96 -20.59
C ASN A 306 0.50 -27.61 -21.31
N ASP A 307 0.91 -27.59 -22.59
CA ASP A 307 1.20 -26.39 -23.39
C ASP A 307 2.40 -25.56 -22.87
N LEU A 308 3.12 -26.04 -21.85
CA LEU A 308 4.41 -25.50 -21.45
C LEU A 308 5.50 -26.19 -22.26
N SER A 309 5.96 -25.54 -23.33
CA SER A 309 7.17 -25.94 -24.04
C SER A 309 8.37 -25.80 -23.11
N ASP A 310 8.72 -26.87 -22.41
CA ASP A 310 9.92 -26.91 -21.58
C ASP A 310 11.06 -27.62 -22.31
N SER A 311 12.17 -26.90 -22.52
CA SER A 311 13.43 -27.45 -23.02
C SER A 311 14.46 -27.63 -21.90
N SER A 312 14.09 -27.36 -20.65
CA SER A 312 14.94 -27.50 -19.48
C SER A 312 14.81 -28.91 -18.89
N SER A 313 15.75 -29.79 -19.22
CA SER A 313 15.90 -31.04 -18.49
C SER A 313 17.34 -31.33 -18.11
N ILE A 314 17.48 -32.13 -17.06
CA ILE A 314 18.71 -32.85 -16.81
C ILE A 314 18.49 -34.26 -17.33
N SER A 315 19.22 -34.62 -18.40
CA SER A 315 19.24 -35.98 -18.88
C SER A 315 20.12 -36.82 -17.96
N MET A 316 19.59 -37.95 -17.53
CA MET A 316 20.31 -38.92 -16.70
C MET A 316 20.41 -40.22 -17.45
N TYR A 317 21.65 -40.70 -17.61
CA TYR A 317 21.91 -41.94 -18.29
C TYR A 317 22.53 -42.95 -17.32
N GLY A 318 21.95 -44.15 -17.30
CA GLY A 318 22.45 -45.31 -16.58
C GLY A 318 22.62 -46.51 -17.51
N GLY A 319 23.55 -47.41 -17.20
CA GLY A 319 23.66 -48.65 -17.96
C GLY A 319 25.05 -49.31 -17.97
N ALA A 320 25.22 -50.29 -17.09
CA ALA A 320 26.01 -51.48 -17.40
C ALA A 320 25.30 -52.71 -16.82
N SER A 321 25.30 -53.82 -17.55
CA SER A 321 24.78 -55.11 -17.04
C SER A 321 25.51 -55.51 -15.76
N GLY A 322 24.79 -55.53 -14.63
CA GLY A 322 25.32 -55.80 -13.28
C GLY A 322 24.21 -56.06 -12.26
N ALA A 323 24.59 -56.36 -11.01
CA ALA A 323 23.67 -56.76 -9.93
C ALA A 323 23.05 -55.59 -9.14
N ASP A 324 23.46 -54.35 -9.44
CA ASP A 324 22.87 -53.16 -8.84
C ASP A 324 21.72 -52.69 -9.73
N THR A 325 20.61 -52.26 -9.15
CA THR A 325 19.40 -51.86 -9.90
C THR A 325 19.28 -50.35 -10.06
N ASN A 326 20.03 -49.56 -9.27
CA ASN A 326 19.79 -48.13 -9.14
C ASN A 326 20.77 -47.31 -10.01
N THR A 327 20.23 -46.33 -10.74
CA THR A 327 21.04 -45.39 -11.56
C THR A 327 21.61 -44.26 -10.71
N ALA A 328 20.77 -43.51 -10.00
CA ALA A 328 21.20 -42.48 -9.06
C ALA A 328 20.03 -42.04 -8.16
N THR A 329 20.34 -41.47 -7.00
CA THR A 329 19.35 -40.69 -6.23
C THR A 329 19.54 -39.22 -6.56
N MET A 330 18.54 -38.60 -7.20
CA MET A 330 18.50 -37.15 -7.44
C MET A 330 17.87 -36.45 -6.23
N GLN A 331 18.54 -35.42 -5.73
CA GLN A 331 18.01 -34.56 -4.67
C GLN A 331 17.89 -33.13 -5.19
N ILE A 332 16.68 -32.57 -5.11
CA ILE A 332 16.39 -31.17 -5.42
C ILE A 332 16.13 -30.45 -4.11
N GLU A 333 16.88 -29.38 -3.85
CA GLU A 333 16.81 -28.55 -2.65
C GLU A 333 16.42 -27.13 -3.05
N PHE A 334 15.49 -26.55 -2.31
CA PHE A 334 15.09 -25.15 -2.44
C PHE A 334 15.58 -24.37 -1.22
N SER A 335 16.16 -23.20 -1.43
CA SER A 335 16.57 -22.33 -0.34
C SER A 335 16.35 -20.86 -0.68
N ALA A 336 15.80 -20.11 0.26
CA ALA A 336 15.63 -18.68 0.13
C ALA A 336 16.99 -17.96 0.12
N LEU A 337 17.12 -16.97 -0.75
CA LEU A 337 18.27 -16.06 -0.84
C LEU A 337 18.02 -14.75 -0.06
N ASN A 338 16.78 -14.52 0.39
CA ASN A 338 16.41 -13.43 1.28
C ASN A 338 15.25 -13.80 2.20
N ASN A 339 15.01 -12.98 3.22
CA ASN A 339 14.02 -13.26 4.26
C ASN A 339 12.56 -13.04 3.82
N SER A 340 12.31 -12.50 2.63
CA SER A 340 10.95 -12.21 2.16
C SER A 340 10.25 -13.45 1.60
N VAL A 341 11.00 -14.55 1.42
CA VAL A 341 10.52 -15.84 0.92
C VAL A 341 11.13 -17.00 1.72
N SER A 342 11.45 -16.78 3.00
CA SER A 342 12.17 -17.78 3.82
C SER A 342 11.32 -18.96 4.30
N ASP A 343 10.01 -18.90 4.09
CA ASP A 343 9.09 -19.97 4.47
C ASP A 343 9.13 -21.14 3.48
N GLU A 344 8.33 -22.17 3.75
CA GLU A 344 8.31 -23.38 2.93
C GLU A 344 7.81 -23.11 1.50
N VAL A 345 8.51 -23.71 0.52
CA VAL A 345 8.02 -23.74 -0.87
C VAL A 345 6.80 -24.66 -0.93
N SER A 346 5.67 -24.14 -1.42
CA SER A 346 4.43 -24.89 -1.61
C SER A 346 4.08 -25.04 -3.10
N LYS A 347 3.25 -26.04 -3.41
CA LYS A 347 2.71 -26.31 -4.77
C LYS A 347 3.78 -26.53 -5.87
N VAL A 348 4.89 -27.18 -5.52
CA VAL A 348 5.94 -27.54 -6.49
C VAL A 348 5.42 -28.56 -7.51
N THR A 349 5.63 -28.29 -8.80
CA THR A 349 5.30 -29.20 -9.91
C THR A 349 6.54 -29.36 -10.79
N PHE A 350 6.87 -30.60 -11.17
CA PHE A 350 7.92 -30.92 -12.15
C PHE A 350 7.52 -32.13 -12.98
N GLY A 351 8.04 -32.23 -14.20
CA GLY A 351 7.83 -33.36 -15.10
C GLY A 351 8.94 -34.39 -14.99
N ILE A 352 8.59 -35.67 -15.17
CA ILE A 352 9.55 -36.77 -15.39
C ILE A 352 9.12 -37.45 -16.68
N PHE A 353 10.08 -37.64 -17.59
CA PHE A 353 9.83 -38.13 -18.94
C PHE A 353 10.63 -39.41 -19.22
N ASP A 354 10.23 -40.11 -20.29
CA ASP A 354 10.88 -41.34 -20.77
C ASP A 354 10.90 -42.48 -19.73
N VAL A 355 9.82 -42.59 -18.95
CA VAL A 355 9.60 -43.74 -18.06
C VAL A 355 8.97 -44.86 -18.87
N ASP A 356 9.73 -45.92 -19.15
CA ASP A 356 9.26 -46.98 -20.04
C ASP A 356 9.39 -48.42 -19.48
N LEU A 357 8.78 -49.33 -20.25
CA LEU A 357 8.81 -50.77 -20.07
C LEU A 357 9.14 -51.40 -21.42
N ALA A 358 10.36 -51.18 -21.94
CA ALA A 358 10.77 -51.66 -23.25
C ALA A 358 11.99 -52.61 -23.23
N SER A 359 11.95 -53.62 -24.12
CA SER A 359 13.10 -54.49 -24.44
C SER A 359 13.81 -55.19 -23.27
N GLY A 360 13.12 -55.37 -22.13
CA GLY A 360 13.69 -56.00 -20.93
C GLY A 360 14.28 -55.01 -19.92
N TYR A 361 14.11 -53.71 -20.15
CA TYR A 361 14.34 -52.65 -19.18
C TYR A 361 12.98 -52.24 -18.57
N GLU A 362 13.00 -51.94 -17.28
CA GLU A 362 11.85 -51.49 -16.49
C GLU A 362 12.35 -50.33 -15.64
N ASP A 363 11.82 -49.14 -15.89
CA ASP A 363 12.16 -47.96 -15.10
C ASP A 363 11.33 -47.93 -13.81
N GLU A 364 12.03 -47.91 -12.67
CA GLU A 364 11.41 -47.73 -11.36
C GLU A 364 11.65 -46.32 -10.84
N LEU A 365 10.59 -45.61 -10.46
CA LEU A 365 10.65 -44.26 -9.93
C LEU A 365 10.09 -44.20 -8.50
N PHE A 366 10.87 -43.59 -7.60
CA PHE A 366 10.46 -43.32 -6.22
C PHE A 366 10.55 -41.81 -5.94
N ILE A 367 9.41 -41.17 -5.70
CA ILE A 367 9.36 -39.75 -5.31
C ILE A 367 9.02 -39.64 -3.82
N ARG A 368 9.80 -38.83 -3.09
CA ARG A 368 9.53 -38.48 -1.69
C ARG A 368 9.72 -36.97 -1.52
N ALA A 369 8.80 -36.33 -0.82
CA ALA A 369 8.91 -34.93 -0.43
C ALA A 369 9.00 -34.85 1.10
N TYR A 370 9.77 -33.88 1.61
CA TYR A 370 9.97 -33.66 3.04
C TYR A 370 9.78 -32.19 3.37
N ASP A 371 9.16 -31.89 4.53
CA ASP A 371 9.06 -30.52 5.04
C ASP A 371 10.38 -30.05 5.68
N ALA A 372 10.42 -28.79 6.15
CA ALA A 372 11.59 -28.22 6.82
C ALA A 372 12.03 -28.97 8.10
N ASN A 373 11.13 -29.77 8.69
CA ASN A 373 11.37 -30.60 9.87
C ASN A 373 11.77 -32.04 9.52
N GLY A 374 11.84 -32.38 8.23
CA GLY A 374 12.17 -33.72 7.74
C GLY A 374 11.01 -34.71 7.79
N ASN A 375 9.76 -34.25 7.93
CA ASN A 375 8.58 -35.11 7.87
C ASN A 375 8.19 -35.40 6.42
N LEU A 376 7.75 -36.62 6.13
CA LEU A 376 7.30 -37.02 4.80
C LEU A 376 5.98 -36.32 4.43
N ILE A 377 5.96 -35.67 3.26
CA ILE A 377 4.78 -35.01 2.68
C ILE A 377 4.13 -35.93 1.64
N HIS A 378 2.81 -35.85 1.51
CA HIS A 378 2.06 -36.53 0.45
C HIS A 378 2.45 -36.00 -0.93
N VAL A 379 2.66 -36.88 -1.91
CA VAL A 379 2.98 -36.53 -3.30
C VAL A 379 1.87 -37.05 -4.19
N ASP A 380 1.20 -36.15 -4.89
CA ASP A 380 0.23 -36.50 -5.93
C ASP A 380 0.97 -36.79 -7.24
N LEU A 381 0.77 -37.99 -7.80
CA LEU A 381 1.34 -38.40 -9.09
C LEU A 381 0.23 -38.48 -10.14
N THR A 382 0.40 -37.75 -11.24
CA THR A 382 -0.49 -37.81 -12.40
C THR A 382 0.28 -38.35 -13.59
N ALA A 383 -0.17 -39.47 -14.17
CA ALA A 383 0.39 -39.97 -15.41
C ALA A 383 -0.11 -39.14 -16.59
N GLY A 384 0.79 -38.54 -17.36
CA GLY A 384 0.50 -37.99 -18.68
C GLY A 384 0.36 -39.13 -19.70
N ASN A 385 -0.68 -39.08 -20.55
CA ASN A 385 -0.89 -40.05 -21.64
C ASN A 385 -0.35 -39.52 -22.97
#